data_AF-A0A239WRP8-F1
#
_entry.id   AF-A0A239WRP8-F1
#
_cell.length_a   1.000
_cell.length_b   1.000
_cell.length_c   1.000
_cell.angle_alpha   90.00
_cell.angle_beta   90.00
_cell.angle_gamma   90.00
#
_symmetry.space_group_name_H-M   'P 1'
#
loop_
_entity.id
_entity.type
_entity.pdbx_description
1 polymer ?
#
loop_
_entity_poly.entity_id
_entity_poly.type
_entity_poly.pdbx_seq_one_letter_code
_entity_poly.pdbx_strand_id
1 'polypeptide(L)'
;MLFGQNFKSKIDENIYLERKNNLYGIVDSLNKTIIPFNYDFIEYKNSVFIVRKGDNNGIVNIENKEIIPLQFKYILPRDNNRFILWTKNSEFGLTDTSGKIILPVKYKRVSSNKNDDFYLTENKNGYCGVFDINGNMIFPEEYIFYTEDNYKIFATKNNKPLILDLLNPTNTIVLDENISFVNTARHFSVDEKYYQIIKQNNKYGLINSMNEIIIPVKFDNLISSQNWRYFIIEQNGKKGLINTDNKIIKEPKYDKIQLMKEYIILKTKGKKDEYYSYEY
;
A
#
# COMPACT_ATOMS: atom_id res chain seq x y z
N MET A 1 42.39 -3.97 12.05
CA MET A 1 41.86 -2.91 11.16
C MET A 1 41.69 -3.51 9.78
N LEU A 2 40.47 -3.89 9.39
CA LEU A 2 40.17 -4.32 8.03
C LEU A 2 39.86 -3.04 7.23
N PHE A 3 40.80 -2.62 6.39
CA PHE A 3 40.61 -1.51 5.46
C PHE A 3 39.43 -1.82 4.54
N GLY A 4 38.53 -0.84 4.39
CA GLY A 4 37.26 -0.97 3.70
C GLY A 4 37.44 -1.52 2.28
N GLN A 5 36.81 -2.65 1.99
CA GLN A 5 36.80 -3.22 0.66
C GLN A 5 36.18 -2.22 -0.31
N ASN A 6 36.92 -1.88 -1.36
CA ASN A 6 36.38 -1.18 -2.52
C ASN A 6 35.22 -2.02 -3.09
N PHE A 7 34.04 -1.43 -3.15
CA PHE A 7 32.86 -2.07 -3.73
C PHE A 7 32.73 -1.59 -5.18
N LYS A 8 32.49 -2.52 -6.11
CA LYS A 8 32.18 -2.23 -7.51
C LYS A 8 31.06 -3.14 -7.99
N SER A 9 30.01 -2.55 -8.54
CA SER A 9 28.88 -3.28 -9.13
C SER A 9 28.57 -2.72 -10.52
N LYS A 10 28.28 -3.59 -11.49
CA LYS A 10 27.84 -3.18 -12.82
C LYS A 10 26.38 -2.71 -12.73
N ILE A 11 26.09 -1.53 -13.28
CA ILE A 11 24.74 -0.97 -13.37
C ILE A 11 24.17 -1.17 -14.77
N ASP A 12 24.96 -0.87 -15.80
CA ASP A 12 24.57 -0.90 -17.20
C ASP A 12 25.79 -1.22 -18.08
N GLU A 13 25.63 -1.25 -19.41
CA GLU A 13 26.76 -1.30 -20.34
C GLU A 13 27.71 -0.13 -20.08
N ASN A 14 28.96 -0.47 -19.74
CA ASN A 14 30.02 0.48 -19.43
C ASN A 14 29.77 1.41 -18.23
N ILE A 15 28.79 1.14 -17.35
CA ILE A 15 28.51 1.98 -16.18
C ILE A 15 28.60 1.15 -14.90
N TYR A 16 29.40 1.62 -13.94
CA TYR A 16 29.66 0.91 -12.69
C TYR A 16 29.46 1.82 -11.48
N LEU A 17 28.75 1.29 -10.48
CA LEU A 17 28.68 1.87 -9.13
C LEU A 17 29.95 1.49 -8.40
N GLU A 18 30.70 2.47 -7.91
CA GLU A 18 31.88 2.24 -7.08
C GLU A 18 31.74 2.93 -5.73
N ARG A 19 32.39 2.37 -4.71
CA ARG A 19 32.54 3.00 -3.39
C ARG A 19 34.01 3.21 -3.06
N LYS A 20 34.39 4.45 -2.76
CA LYS A 20 35.74 4.87 -2.34
C LYS A 20 35.63 5.78 -1.12
N ASN A 21 36.47 5.57 -0.10
CA ASN A 21 36.48 6.37 1.13
C ASN A 21 35.07 6.55 1.74
N ASN A 22 34.30 5.46 1.78
CA ASN A 22 32.91 5.39 2.22
C ASN A 22 31.85 6.10 1.37
N LEU A 23 32.24 6.85 0.33
CA LEU A 23 31.34 7.56 -0.58
C LEU A 23 31.17 6.79 -1.90
N TYR A 24 30.00 6.91 -2.49
CA TYR A 24 29.64 6.31 -3.77
C TYR A 24 29.80 7.30 -4.91
N GLY A 25 30.21 6.78 -6.07
CA GLY A 25 30.29 7.46 -7.34
C GLY A 25 30.03 6.48 -8.49
N ILE A 26 29.88 7.01 -9.70
CA ILE A 26 29.70 6.21 -10.91
C ILE A 26 30.92 6.40 -11.80
N VAL A 27 31.42 5.30 -12.36
CA VAL A 27 32.54 5.31 -13.32
C VAL A 27 32.18 4.57 -14.59
N ASP A 28 32.89 4.87 -15.68
CA ASP A 28 32.79 4.10 -16.91
C ASP A 28 33.63 2.80 -16.88
N SER A 29 33.62 2.03 -17.97
CA SER A 29 34.45 0.82 -18.13
C SER A 29 35.96 1.07 -18.15
N LEU A 30 36.39 2.30 -18.41
CA LEU A 30 37.79 2.74 -18.34
C LEU A 30 38.15 3.33 -16.96
N ASN A 31 37.26 3.22 -15.97
CA ASN A 31 37.37 3.82 -14.63
C ASN A 31 37.39 5.35 -14.62
N LYS A 32 36.99 6.03 -15.70
CA LYS A 32 36.77 7.47 -15.68
C LYS A 32 35.56 7.77 -14.81
N THR A 33 35.69 8.75 -13.91
CA THR A 33 34.58 9.17 -13.05
C THR A 33 33.53 9.92 -13.87
N ILE A 34 32.29 9.43 -13.82
CA ILE A 34 31.09 10.03 -14.41
C ILE A 34 30.36 10.84 -13.33
N ILE A 35 29.97 10.17 -12.24
CA ILE A 35 29.38 10.80 -11.05
C ILE A 35 30.44 10.79 -9.94
N PRO A 36 30.81 11.94 -9.36
CA PRO A 36 31.87 12.02 -8.37
C PRO A 36 31.56 11.21 -7.09
N PHE A 37 32.61 10.78 -6.39
CA PHE A 37 32.52 10.07 -5.11
C PHE A 37 32.15 11.02 -3.96
N ASN A 38 30.94 11.58 -3.98
CA ASN A 38 30.47 12.61 -3.04
C ASN A 38 29.11 12.29 -2.39
N TYR A 39 28.56 11.10 -2.64
CA TYR A 39 27.26 10.66 -2.14
C TYR A 39 27.39 9.52 -1.12
N ASP A 40 26.52 9.49 -0.12
CA ASP A 40 26.46 8.40 0.86
C ASP A 40 25.76 7.15 0.31
N PHE A 41 24.97 7.31 -0.75
CA PHE A 41 24.26 6.25 -1.46
C PHE A 41 23.87 6.70 -2.87
N ILE A 42 23.89 5.77 -3.82
CA ILE A 42 23.39 5.95 -5.19
C ILE A 42 22.60 4.71 -5.58
N GLU A 43 21.40 4.89 -6.12
CA GLU A 43 20.59 3.85 -6.73
C GLU A 43 20.26 4.24 -8.18
N TYR A 44 20.43 3.30 -9.12
CA TYR A 44 20.03 3.49 -10.51
C TYR A 44 18.65 2.86 -10.74
N LYS A 45 17.67 3.69 -11.11
CA LYS A 45 16.30 3.28 -11.43
C LYS A 45 15.72 4.18 -12.50
N ASN A 46 14.92 3.61 -13.40
CA ASN A 46 14.22 4.35 -14.46
C ASN A 46 15.17 5.29 -15.24
N SER A 47 16.36 4.81 -15.56
CA SER A 47 17.41 5.53 -16.30
C SER A 47 17.94 6.82 -15.65
N VAL A 48 17.73 7.00 -14.35
CA VAL A 48 18.30 8.12 -13.56
C VAL A 48 18.95 7.60 -12.28
N PHE A 49 19.71 8.47 -11.61
CA PHE A 49 20.40 8.15 -10.36
C PHE A 49 19.71 8.85 -9.20
N ILE A 50 19.09 8.08 -8.32
CA ILE A 50 18.66 8.58 -7.01
C ILE A 50 19.90 8.65 -6.13
N VAL A 51 20.24 9.84 -5.67
CA VAL A 51 21.44 10.10 -4.88
C VAL A 51 21.08 10.57 -3.47
N ARG A 52 21.87 10.16 -2.48
CA ARG A 52 21.70 10.60 -1.09
C ARG A 52 22.97 11.25 -0.56
N LYS A 53 22.81 12.38 0.12
CA LYS A 53 23.87 13.07 0.87
C LYS A 53 23.33 13.57 2.20
N GLY A 54 23.89 13.08 3.30
CA GLY A 54 23.30 13.16 4.63
C GLY A 54 21.91 12.54 4.65
N ASP A 55 20.95 13.33 5.12
CA ASP A 55 19.53 12.96 5.23
C ASP A 55 18.69 13.34 4.00
N ASN A 56 19.33 13.89 2.96
CA ASN A 56 18.64 14.42 1.79
C ASN A 56 18.89 13.55 0.57
N ASN A 57 17.84 13.37 -0.22
CA ASN A 57 17.83 12.65 -1.47
C ASN A 57 17.47 13.60 -2.61
N GLY A 58 18.01 13.30 -3.79
CA GLY A 58 17.81 14.02 -5.04
C GLY A 58 17.94 13.06 -6.22
N ILE A 59 17.77 13.58 -7.42
CA ILE A 59 17.94 12.83 -8.67
C ILE A 59 18.93 13.57 -9.55
N VAL A 60 19.91 12.86 -10.09
CA VAL A 60 20.81 13.36 -11.12
C VAL A 60 20.74 12.50 -12.37
N ASN A 61 21.03 13.09 -13.52
CA ASN A 61 21.20 12.35 -14.77
C ASN A 61 22.60 11.68 -14.83
N ILE A 62 22.87 10.96 -15.92
CA ILE A 62 24.19 10.33 -16.15
C ILE A 62 25.33 11.33 -16.27
N GLU A 63 25.07 12.59 -16.60
CA GLU A 63 26.08 13.65 -16.67
C GLU A 63 26.33 14.30 -15.30
N ASN A 64 25.77 13.74 -14.22
CA ASN A 64 25.75 14.32 -12.88
C ASN A 64 25.07 15.71 -12.82
N LYS A 65 24.18 16.01 -13.77
CA LYS A 65 23.33 17.20 -13.73
C LYS A 65 22.13 16.92 -12.82
N GLU A 66 21.87 17.86 -11.92
CA GLU A 66 20.71 17.83 -11.03
C GLU A 66 19.40 17.88 -11.84
N ILE A 67 18.53 16.90 -11.60
CA ILE A 67 17.14 16.85 -12.07
C ILE A 67 16.21 17.24 -10.91
N ILE A 68 16.41 16.61 -9.74
CA ILE A 68 15.71 16.92 -8.51
C ILE A 68 16.74 17.27 -7.43
N PRO A 69 16.64 18.41 -6.75
CA PRO A 69 17.61 18.82 -5.73
C PRO A 69 17.64 17.88 -4.52
N LEU A 70 18.81 17.82 -3.86
CA LEU A 70 19.05 17.11 -2.60
C LEU A 70 18.32 17.77 -1.42
N GLN A 71 17.00 17.66 -1.38
CA GLN A 71 16.16 18.25 -0.33
C GLN A 71 15.07 17.31 0.21
N PHE A 72 14.86 16.15 -0.41
CA PHE A 72 13.78 15.23 -0.02
C PHE A 72 14.26 14.23 1.02
N LYS A 73 13.39 13.89 1.99
CA LYS A 73 13.69 12.86 2.98
C LYS A 73 13.81 11.49 2.32
N TYR A 74 12.94 11.20 1.35
CA TYR A 74 13.01 10.02 0.51
C TYR A 74 12.51 10.34 -0.91
N ILE A 75 13.04 9.61 -1.88
CA ILE A 75 12.54 9.54 -3.25
C ILE A 75 12.29 8.08 -3.53
N LEU A 76 11.03 7.70 -3.77
CA LEU A 76 10.63 6.30 -3.91
C LEU A 76 10.33 6.02 -5.39
N PRO A 77 11.12 5.17 -6.07
CA PRO A 77 10.87 4.81 -7.46
C PRO A 77 9.57 4.01 -7.59
N ARG A 78 8.88 4.24 -8.70
CA ARG A 78 7.67 3.54 -9.13
C ARG A 78 7.86 3.08 -10.58
N ASP A 79 6.97 2.22 -11.05
CA ASP A 79 6.93 1.90 -12.47
C ASP A 79 6.53 3.14 -13.29
N ASN A 80 6.49 3.01 -14.62
CA ASN A 80 6.13 4.10 -15.54
C ASN A 80 7.01 5.36 -15.40
N ASN A 81 8.27 5.21 -15.00
CA ASN A 81 9.24 6.31 -14.85
C ASN A 81 8.76 7.39 -13.87
N ARG A 82 8.13 6.98 -12.76
CA ARG A 82 7.62 7.88 -11.73
C ARG A 82 8.40 7.76 -10.42
N PHE A 83 8.35 8.84 -9.64
CA PHE A 83 8.95 8.88 -8.30
C PHE A 83 8.04 9.63 -7.34
N ILE A 84 7.74 9.00 -6.21
CA ILE A 84 7.08 9.67 -5.09
C ILE A 84 8.14 10.45 -4.32
N LEU A 85 7.91 11.76 -4.21
CA LEU A 85 8.74 12.67 -3.42
C LEU A 85 8.19 12.75 -2.00
N TRP A 86 9.02 12.56 -0.98
CA TRP A 86 8.61 12.66 0.42
C TRP A 86 9.51 13.64 1.17
N THR A 87 8.93 14.72 1.70
CA THR A 87 9.65 15.76 2.45
C THR A 87 9.86 15.40 3.92
N LYS A 88 10.76 16.12 4.59
CA LYS A 88 10.97 16.01 6.04
C LYS A 88 9.72 16.39 6.86
N ASN A 89 8.85 17.24 6.30
CA ASN A 89 7.60 17.68 6.92
C ASN A 89 6.41 16.76 6.60
N SER A 90 6.68 15.56 6.08
CA SER A 90 5.65 14.56 5.73
C SER A 90 4.66 15.02 4.66
N GLU A 91 5.14 15.80 3.68
CA GLU A 91 4.40 16.13 2.47
C GLU A 91 4.89 15.27 1.30
N PHE A 92 3.94 14.92 0.42
CA PHE A 92 4.16 14.03 -0.69
C PHE A 92 3.80 14.69 -2.02
N GLY A 93 4.52 14.33 -3.07
CA GLY A 93 4.25 14.68 -4.46
C GLY A 93 4.73 13.59 -5.42
N LEU A 94 4.57 13.83 -6.72
CA LEU A 94 4.95 12.89 -7.78
C LEU A 94 5.72 13.63 -8.87
N THR A 95 6.82 13.06 -9.33
CA THR A 95 7.61 13.56 -10.46
C THR A 95 7.91 12.45 -11.46
N ASP A 96 8.23 12.83 -12.69
CA ASP A 96 8.85 11.93 -13.66
C ASP A 96 10.39 12.03 -13.66
N THR A 97 11.03 11.27 -14.54
CA THR A 97 12.50 11.24 -14.76
C THR A 97 13.08 12.53 -15.34
N SER A 98 12.26 13.42 -15.90
CA SER A 98 12.70 14.74 -16.37
C SER A 98 12.69 15.81 -15.27
N GLY A 99 12.12 15.48 -14.10
CA GLY A 99 11.90 16.42 -13.00
C GLY A 99 10.60 17.21 -13.12
N LYS A 100 9.72 16.86 -14.07
CA LYS A 100 8.40 17.47 -14.18
C LYS A 100 7.56 17.01 -12.99
N ILE A 101 7.14 17.98 -12.19
CA ILE A 101 6.19 17.75 -11.09
C ILE A 101 4.81 17.44 -11.67
N ILE A 102 4.35 16.21 -11.46
CA ILE A 102 3.04 15.71 -11.90
C ILE A 102 2.00 15.98 -10.82
N LEU A 103 2.33 15.64 -9.57
CA LEU A 103 1.54 15.99 -8.40
C LEU A 103 2.36 16.92 -7.51
N PRO A 104 1.86 18.12 -7.17
CA PRO A 104 2.60 19.05 -6.32
C PRO A 104 2.86 18.45 -4.94
N VAL A 105 4.00 18.82 -4.34
CA VAL A 105 4.40 18.35 -3.01
C VAL A 105 3.57 19.06 -1.93
N LYS A 106 2.34 18.60 -1.71
CA LYS A 106 1.38 19.19 -0.77
C LYS A 106 0.51 18.16 -0.03
N TYR A 107 0.51 16.91 -0.51
CA TYR A 107 -0.38 15.88 -0.01
C TYR A 107 0.15 15.30 1.30
N LYS A 108 -0.76 14.90 2.19
CA LYS A 108 -0.42 14.17 3.42
C LYS A 108 0.04 12.75 3.11
N ARG A 109 -0.48 12.16 2.03
CA ARG A 109 -0.03 10.86 1.49
C ARG A 109 -0.20 10.83 -0.02
N VAL A 110 0.76 10.22 -0.71
CA VAL A 110 0.62 9.72 -2.08
C VAL A 110 1.04 8.26 -2.06
N SER A 111 0.22 7.39 -2.59
CA SER A 111 0.52 5.97 -2.84
C SER A 111 0.05 5.60 -4.24
N SER A 112 0.54 4.49 -4.76
CA SER A 112 0.09 3.92 -6.01
C SER A 112 -0.76 2.67 -5.77
N ASN A 113 -1.62 2.33 -6.74
CA ASN A 113 -2.28 1.03 -6.76
C ASN A 113 -1.27 -0.09 -7.11
N LYS A 114 -1.68 -1.37 -7.02
CA LYS A 114 -0.79 -2.54 -7.22
C LYS A 114 0.09 -2.47 -8.48
N ASN A 115 -0.41 -1.88 -9.56
CA ASN A 115 0.26 -1.83 -10.87
C ASN A 115 0.84 -0.45 -11.22
N ASP A 116 0.86 0.52 -10.28
CA ASP A 116 1.38 1.88 -10.50
C ASP A 116 0.71 2.65 -11.67
N ASP A 117 -0.51 2.28 -12.04
CA ASP A 117 -1.34 2.93 -13.06
C ASP A 117 -2.06 4.17 -12.52
N PHE A 118 -2.36 4.16 -11.23
CA PHE A 118 -3.10 5.21 -10.54
C PHE A 118 -2.43 5.59 -9.22
N TYR A 119 -2.51 6.87 -8.90
CA TYR A 119 -2.00 7.46 -7.67
C TYR A 119 -3.15 7.90 -6.77
N LEU A 120 -3.22 7.27 -5.60
CA LEU A 120 -4.16 7.59 -4.54
C LEU A 120 -3.54 8.66 -3.65
N THR A 121 -4.29 9.73 -3.43
CA THR A 121 -3.87 10.89 -2.63
C THR A 121 -4.68 10.96 -1.35
N GLU A 122 -4.11 11.56 -0.30
CA GLU A 122 -4.84 12.03 0.88
C GLU A 122 -4.36 13.45 1.16
N ASN A 123 -5.28 14.41 1.23
CA ASN A 123 -4.97 15.79 1.58
C ASN A 123 -4.88 15.98 3.10
N LYS A 124 -4.52 17.21 3.52
CA LYS A 124 -4.37 17.55 4.94
C LYS A 124 -5.67 17.44 5.75
N ASN A 125 -6.82 17.46 5.09
CA ASN A 125 -8.14 17.30 5.71
C ASN A 125 -8.60 15.83 5.77
N GLY A 126 -7.79 14.89 5.24
CA GLY A 126 -8.11 13.46 5.24
C GLY A 126 -8.99 13.02 4.07
N TYR A 127 -9.32 13.90 3.13
CA TYR A 127 -10.03 13.51 1.91
C TYR A 127 -9.06 12.96 0.87
N CYS A 128 -9.52 11.94 0.16
CA CYS A 128 -8.78 11.20 -0.83
C CYS A 128 -9.31 11.46 -2.23
N GLY A 129 -8.39 11.43 -3.20
CA GLY A 129 -8.67 11.46 -4.63
C GLY A 129 -7.76 10.49 -5.38
N VAL A 130 -8.02 10.31 -6.68
CA VAL A 130 -7.26 9.44 -7.57
C VAL A 130 -6.82 10.20 -8.80
N PHE A 131 -5.55 10.05 -9.18
CA PHE A 131 -4.96 10.62 -10.38
C PHE A 131 -4.34 9.51 -11.23
N ASP A 132 -4.33 9.66 -12.55
CA ASP A 132 -3.58 8.77 -13.43
C ASP A 132 -2.07 9.07 -13.38
N ILE A 133 -1.27 8.28 -14.12
CA ILE A 133 0.18 8.48 -14.21
C ILE A 133 0.61 9.85 -14.77
N ASN A 134 -0.28 10.56 -15.47
CA ASN A 134 0.00 11.87 -16.06
C ASN A 134 -0.48 13.02 -15.17
N GLY A 135 -1.11 12.71 -14.03
CA GLY A 135 -1.67 13.69 -13.11
C GLY A 135 -3.07 14.16 -13.50
N ASN A 136 -3.74 13.50 -14.46
CA ASN A 136 -5.13 13.76 -14.73
C ASN A 136 -5.98 13.22 -13.59
N MET A 137 -6.93 14.02 -13.12
CA MET A 137 -7.81 13.66 -12.01
C MET A 137 -8.87 12.66 -12.48
N ILE A 138 -8.89 11.48 -11.87
CA ILE A 138 -9.89 10.42 -12.09
C ILE A 138 -11.02 10.57 -11.08
N PHE A 139 -10.67 10.74 -9.81
CA PHE A 139 -11.61 11.07 -8.73
C PHE A 139 -11.09 12.28 -7.96
N PRO A 140 -11.91 13.32 -7.72
CA PRO A 140 -11.50 14.49 -6.93
C PRO A 140 -11.30 14.14 -5.45
N GLU A 141 -10.65 15.03 -4.72
CA GLU A 141 -10.28 14.86 -3.31
C GLU A 141 -11.47 15.08 -2.34
N GLU A 142 -12.51 14.25 -2.44
CA GLU A 142 -13.76 14.39 -1.69
C GLU A 142 -14.23 13.07 -1.03
N TYR A 143 -13.39 12.04 -1.07
CA TYR A 143 -13.73 10.70 -0.59
C TYR A 143 -12.97 10.33 0.69
N ILE A 144 -13.49 9.38 1.46
CA ILE A 144 -12.71 8.63 2.45
C ILE A 144 -12.54 7.21 1.92
N PHE A 145 -11.29 6.76 1.76
CA PHE A 145 -10.98 5.41 1.24
C PHE A 145 -10.86 4.37 2.35
N TYR A 146 -11.38 3.18 2.07
CA TYR A 146 -11.30 2.00 2.93
C TYR A 146 -10.38 0.96 2.27
N THR A 147 -10.96 -0.15 1.79
CA THR A 147 -10.27 -1.22 1.07
C THR A 147 -10.09 -0.88 -0.41
N GLU A 148 -8.89 -1.13 -0.93
CA GLU A 148 -8.57 -1.13 -2.36
C GLU A 148 -8.51 -2.59 -2.83
N ASP A 149 -9.21 -2.90 -3.92
CA ASP A 149 -9.18 -4.18 -4.61
C ASP A 149 -8.79 -3.99 -6.08
N ASN A 150 -7.49 -4.05 -6.36
CA ASN A 150 -6.89 -3.79 -7.67
C ASN A 150 -7.27 -2.41 -8.25
N TYR A 151 -8.32 -2.36 -9.07
CA TYR A 151 -8.83 -1.16 -9.71
C TYR A 151 -10.16 -0.69 -9.12
N LYS A 152 -10.57 -1.24 -7.98
CA LYS A 152 -11.78 -0.84 -7.27
C LYS A 152 -11.47 -0.37 -5.86
N ILE A 153 -12.20 0.63 -5.38
CA ILE A 153 -11.98 1.18 -4.04
C ILE A 153 -13.33 1.30 -3.32
N PHE A 154 -13.42 0.70 -2.14
CA PHE A 154 -14.49 1.00 -1.20
C PHE A 154 -14.26 2.39 -0.61
N ALA A 155 -15.22 3.29 -0.80
CA ALA A 155 -15.09 4.67 -0.40
C ALA A 155 -16.40 5.25 0.11
N THR A 156 -16.33 6.29 0.94
CA THR A 156 -17.50 7.10 1.27
C THR A 156 -17.35 8.51 0.70
N LYS A 157 -18.45 9.07 0.21
CA LYS A 157 -18.58 10.50 -0.15
C LYS A 157 -19.86 11.03 0.49
N ASN A 158 -19.75 12.06 1.32
CA ASN A 158 -20.88 12.61 2.08
C ASN A 158 -21.68 11.52 2.83
N ASN A 159 -20.96 10.63 3.53
CA ASN A 159 -21.49 9.45 4.23
C ASN A 159 -22.19 8.39 3.35
N LYS A 160 -22.23 8.55 2.03
CA LYS A 160 -22.76 7.53 1.12
C LYS A 160 -21.68 6.49 0.81
N PRO A 161 -21.94 5.20 1.05
CA PRO A 161 -21.01 4.12 0.72
C PRO A 161 -21.00 3.85 -0.80
N LEU A 162 -19.80 3.70 -1.35
CA LEU A 162 -19.54 3.57 -2.78
C LEU A 162 -18.47 2.49 -3.03
N ILE A 163 -18.51 1.92 -4.23
CA ILE A 163 -17.38 1.20 -4.83
C ILE A 163 -16.97 1.98 -6.08
N LEU A 164 -15.82 2.63 -6.02
CA LEU A 164 -15.24 3.36 -7.15
C LEU A 164 -14.58 2.35 -8.10
N ASP A 165 -14.71 2.57 -9.41
CA ASP A 165 -13.99 1.82 -10.45
C ASP A 165 -13.00 2.77 -11.12
N LEU A 166 -11.71 2.51 -10.95
CA LEU A 166 -10.63 3.37 -11.45
C LEU A 166 -10.50 3.30 -12.97
N LEU A 167 -10.86 2.18 -13.59
CA LEU A 167 -10.79 1.99 -15.04
C LEU A 167 -12.00 2.60 -15.73
N ASN A 168 -13.16 2.57 -15.08
CA ASN A 168 -14.40 3.14 -15.61
C ASN A 168 -15.10 3.98 -14.53
N PRO A 169 -14.67 5.23 -14.29
CA PRO A 169 -15.21 6.05 -13.19
C PRO A 169 -16.73 6.24 -13.21
N THR A 170 -17.34 6.18 -14.40
CA THR A 170 -18.80 6.23 -14.59
C THR A 170 -19.53 5.00 -14.05
N ASN A 171 -18.84 3.88 -13.86
CA ASN A 171 -19.38 2.62 -13.32
C ASN A 171 -19.32 2.56 -11.78
N THR A 172 -19.13 3.71 -11.12
CA THR A 172 -19.18 3.80 -9.66
C THR A 172 -20.48 3.21 -9.13
N ILE A 173 -20.36 2.24 -8.23
CA ILE A 173 -21.51 1.57 -7.61
C ILE A 173 -21.87 2.32 -6.33
N VAL A 174 -23.12 2.75 -6.23
CA VAL A 174 -23.68 3.30 -4.99
C VAL A 174 -24.30 2.16 -4.19
N LEU A 175 -23.88 1.98 -2.94
CA LEU A 175 -24.41 0.95 -2.06
C LEU A 175 -25.62 1.50 -1.27
N ASP A 176 -26.36 0.59 -0.61
CA ASP A 176 -27.44 0.93 0.33
C ASP A 176 -26.91 1.91 1.40
N GLU A 177 -27.64 3.00 1.65
CA GLU A 177 -27.25 4.05 2.59
C GLU A 177 -27.15 3.60 4.05
N ASN A 178 -27.78 2.47 4.39
CA ASN A 178 -27.70 1.88 5.73
C ASN A 178 -26.42 1.05 5.92
N ILE A 179 -25.62 0.88 4.86
CA ILE A 179 -24.32 0.22 4.94
C ILE A 179 -23.27 1.20 5.47
N SER A 180 -22.56 0.75 6.49
CA SER A 180 -21.35 1.40 7.00
C SER A 180 -20.15 0.48 6.82
N PHE A 181 -19.02 1.03 6.41
CA PHE A 181 -17.77 0.29 6.27
C PHE A 181 -17.03 0.23 7.62
N VAL A 182 -16.54 -0.96 7.95
CA VAL A 182 -15.69 -1.17 9.12
C VAL A 182 -14.23 -0.98 8.71
N ASN A 183 -13.52 -0.10 9.41
CA ASN A 183 -12.08 0.05 9.20
C ASN A 183 -11.35 -1.25 9.58
N THR A 184 -10.59 -1.79 8.65
CA THR A 184 -9.79 -3.00 8.85
C THR A 184 -8.31 -2.67 8.76
N ALA A 185 -7.48 -3.38 9.54
CA ALA A 185 -6.04 -3.28 9.39
C ALA A 185 -5.65 -3.74 7.97
N ARG A 186 -5.05 -2.84 7.18
CA ARG A 186 -4.55 -3.17 5.84
C ARG A 186 -3.39 -4.16 5.99
N HIS A 187 -3.57 -5.37 5.48
CA HIS A 187 -2.47 -6.32 5.29
C HIS A 187 -2.32 -6.59 3.81
N PHE A 188 -1.12 -6.34 3.30
CA PHE A 188 -0.73 -6.65 1.94
C PHE A 188 -0.53 -8.16 1.82
N SER A 189 -1.54 -8.91 1.37
CA SER A 189 -1.31 -10.23 0.78
C SER A 189 -1.29 -10.06 -0.73
N VAL A 190 -0.16 -10.41 -1.34
CA VAL A 190 -0.02 -10.49 -2.78
C VAL A 190 -0.91 -11.67 -3.21
N ASP A 191 -1.96 -11.38 -3.98
CA ASP A 191 -2.83 -12.35 -4.71
C ASP A 191 -4.23 -12.66 -4.15
N GLU A 192 -4.75 -11.90 -3.19
CA GLU A 192 -6.13 -12.10 -2.70
C GLU A 192 -7.08 -10.98 -3.14
N LYS A 193 -8.31 -11.36 -3.53
CA LYS A 193 -9.43 -10.42 -3.69
C LYS A 193 -9.66 -9.71 -2.37
N TYR A 194 -9.64 -8.39 -2.35
CA TYR A 194 -9.83 -7.67 -1.10
C TYR A 194 -11.31 -7.46 -0.81
N TYR A 195 -11.73 -7.94 0.36
CA TYR A 195 -13.09 -7.80 0.86
C TYR A 195 -13.23 -6.57 1.77
N GLN A 196 -14.47 -6.13 1.96
CA GLN A 196 -14.81 -5.09 2.92
C GLN A 196 -15.79 -5.64 3.95
N ILE A 197 -15.46 -5.51 5.25
CA ILE A 197 -16.42 -5.78 6.31
C ILE A 197 -17.42 -4.63 6.34
N ILE A 198 -18.69 -4.98 6.28
CA ILE A 198 -19.80 -4.03 6.30
C ILE A 198 -20.68 -4.25 7.52
N LYS A 199 -21.31 -3.17 7.99
CA LYS A 199 -22.34 -3.20 9.01
C LYS A 199 -23.62 -2.57 8.48
N GLN A 200 -24.71 -3.29 8.59
CA GLN A 200 -26.06 -2.83 8.24
C GLN A 200 -27.03 -3.29 9.33
N ASN A 201 -27.92 -2.40 9.81
CA ASN A 201 -28.92 -2.72 10.84
C ASN A 201 -28.34 -3.43 12.09
N ASN A 202 -27.18 -2.97 12.58
CA ASN A 202 -26.44 -3.57 13.70
C ASN A 202 -25.94 -5.01 13.52
N LYS A 203 -25.96 -5.53 12.29
CA LYS A 203 -25.37 -6.81 11.92
C LYS A 203 -24.19 -6.61 10.98
N TYR A 204 -23.30 -7.59 10.95
CA TYR A 204 -22.05 -7.55 10.18
C TYR A 204 -22.05 -8.62 9.10
N GLY A 205 -21.44 -8.28 7.97
CA GLY A 205 -21.23 -9.16 6.83
C GLY A 205 -19.97 -8.77 6.06
N LEU A 206 -19.72 -9.47 4.97
CA LEU A 206 -18.55 -9.29 4.10
C LEU A 206 -19.02 -9.10 2.67
N ILE A 207 -18.53 -8.07 2.00
CA ILE A 207 -18.84 -7.77 0.61
C ILE A 207 -17.55 -7.76 -0.22
N ASN A 208 -17.64 -8.13 -1.50
CA ASN A 208 -16.55 -7.98 -2.45
C ASN A 208 -16.72 -6.72 -3.33
N SER A 209 -15.68 -6.39 -4.10
CA SER A 209 -15.67 -5.21 -4.99
C SER A 209 -16.63 -5.33 -6.20
N MET A 210 -17.25 -6.50 -6.40
CA MET A 210 -18.31 -6.72 -7.38
C MET A 210 -19.71 -6.45 -6.79
N ASN A 211 -19.79 -5.94 -5.56
CA ASN A 211 -21.05 -5.72 -4.82
C ASN A 211 -21.80 -7.03 -4.50
N GLU A 212 -21.07 -8.14 -4.34
CA GLU A 212 -21.63 -9.42 -3.94
C GLU A 212 -21.41 -9.62 -2.43
N ILE A 213 -22.48 -10.00 -1.73
CA ILE A 213 -22.42 -10.34 -0.31
C ILE A 213 -21.83 -11.75 -0.17
N ILE A 214 -20.59 -11.82 0.30
CA ILE A 214 -19.86 -13.07 0.53
C ILE A 214 -20.29 -13.71 1.85
N ILE A 215 -20.29 -12.92 2.93
CA ILE A 215 -20.82 -13.35 4.23
C ILE A 215 -22.09 -12.54 4.50
N PRO A 216 -23.27 -13.18 4.65
CA PRO A 216 -24.52 -12.50 4.90
C PRO A 216 -24.48 -11.59 6.13
N VAL A 217 -25.16 -10.45 6.05
CA VAL A 217 -25.22 -9.44 7.11
C VAL A 217 -26.16 -9.89 8.24
N LYS A 218 -25.71 -10.87 9.04
CA LYS A 218 -26.52 -11.50 10.10
C LYS A 218 -25.82 -11.70 11.43
N PHE A 219 -24.49 -11.50 11.48
CA PHE A 219 -23.69 -11.75 12.68
C PHE A 219 -23.62 -10.50 13.57
N ASP A 220 -23.49 -10.70 14.89
CA ASP A 220 -23.36 -9.61 15.86
C ASP A 220 -22.03 -8.87 15.72
N ASN A 221 -21.00 -9.58 15.23
CA ASN A 221 -19.69 -9.03 14.94
C ASN A 221 -18.98 -9.88 13.87
N LEU A 222 -18.07 -9.26 13.13
CA LEU A 222 -17.21 -9.92 12.15
C LEU A 222 -15.80 -9.33 12.22
N ILE A 223 -14.80 -10.17 12.44
CA ILE A 223 -13.40 -9.75 12.58
C ILE A 223 -12.54 -10.59 11.63
N SER A 224 -11.74 -9.94 10.78
CA SER A 224 -10.86 -10.62 9.82
C SER A 224 -9.64 -11.25 10.48
N SER A 225 -9.15 -12.35 9.90
CA SER A 225 -7.83 -12.89 10.18
C SER A 225 -6.73 -12.07 9.50
N GLN A 226 -5.46 -12.34 9.87
CA GLN A 226 -4.31 -11.68 9.25
C GLN A 226 -4.21 -11.97 7.75
N ASN A 227 -4.54 -13.20 7.35
CA ASN A 227 -4.53 -13.66 5.96
C ASN A 227 -5.88 -13.51 5.25
N TRP A 228 -6.89 -12.90 5.85
CA TRP A 228 -8.21 -12.66 5.24
C TRP A 228 -8.96 -13.89 4.68
N ARG A 229 -8.46 -15.11 4.92
CA ARG A 229 -9.11 -16.38 4.56
C ARG A 229 -10.16 -16.83 5.58
N TYR A 230 -10.01 -16.37 6.82
CA TYR A 230 -10.90 -16.72 7.92
C TYR A 230 -11.40 -15.47 8.62
N PHE A 231 -12.61 -15.58 9.16
CA PHE A 231 -13.23 -14.52 9.93
C PHE A 231 -13.78 -15.09 11.23
N ILE A 232 -13.58 -14.36 12.32
CA ILE A 232 -14.26 -14.63 13.57
C ILE A 232 -15.66 -14.03 13.45
N ILE A 233 -16.67 -14.88 13.57
CA ILE A 233 -18.07 -14.46 13.69
C ILE A 233 -18.49 -14.46 15.15
N GLU A 234 -19.33 -13.52 15.54
CA GLU A 234 -19.98 -13.51 16.86
C GLU A 234 -21.49 -13.63 16.71
N GLN A 235 -22.10 -14.47 17.54
CA GLN A 235 -23.54 -14.63 17.62
C GLN A 235 -23.95 -14.98 19.04
N ASN A 236 -24.87 -14.20 19.62
CA ASN A 236 -25.37 -14.38 20.99
C ASN A 236 -24.25 -14.46 22.05
N GLY A 237 -23.21 -13.63 21.89
CA GLY A 237 -22.06 -13.58 22.80
C GLY A 237 -21.07 -14.75 22.69
N LYS A 238 -21.23 -15.63 21.70
CA LYS A 238 -20.31 -16.73 21.40
C LYS A 238 -19.62 -16.51 20.05
N LYS A 239 -18.39 -16.99 19.96
CA LYS A 239 -17.52 -16.83 18.79
C LYS A 239 -17.41 -18.13 18.01
N GLY A 240 -17.41 -18.00 16.70
CA GLY A 240 -17.19 -19.06 15.72
C GLY A 240 -16.18 -18.61 14.66
N LEU A 241 -15.90 -19.50 13.71
CA LEU A 241 -14.97 -19.28 12.61
C LEU A 241 -15.67 -19.60 11.29
N ILE A 242 -15.58 -18.70 10.32
CA ILE A 242 -16.12 -18.85 8.96
C ILE A 242 -15.01 -18.54 7.95
N ASN A 243 -15.06 -19.14 6.75
CA ASN A 243 -14.15 -18.82 5.66
C ASN A 243 -14.81 -17.93 4.58
N THR A 244 -14.06 -17.58 3.54
CA THR A 244 -14.55 -16.77 2.40
C THR A 244 -15.52 -17.49 1.46
N ASP A 245 -15.65 -18.81 1.57
CA ASP A 245 -16.70 -19.58 0.88
C ASP A 245 -18.02 -19.57 1.66
N ASN A 246 -18.13 -18.74 2.70
CA ASN A 246 -19.27 -18.68 3.63
C ASN A 246 -19.52 -20.01 4.37
N LYS A 247 -18.50 -20.86 4.48
CA LYS A 247 -18.57 -22.13 5.23
C LYS A 247 -18.19 -21.89 6.68
N ILE A 248 -19.10 -22.24 7.60
CA ILE A 248 -18.80 -22.23 9.03
C ILE A 248 -17.83 -23.38 9.32
N ILE A 249 -16.61 -23.03 9.69
CA ILE A 249 -15.54 -23.95 10.05
C ILE A 249 -15.67 -24.38 11.52
N LYS A 250 -16.08 -23.43 12.37
CA LYS A 250 -16.36 -23.64 13.79
C LYS A 250 -17.62 -22.89 14.18
N GLU A 251 -18.62 -23.63 14.65
CA GLU A 251 -19.87 -23.04 15.13
C GLU A 251 -19.65 -22.05 16.29
N PRO A 252 -20.48 -20.99 16.40
CA PRO A 252 -20.42 -20.06 17.53
C PRO A 252 -20.71 -20.74 18.88
N LYS A 253 -19.66 -21.20 19.56
CA LYS A 253 -19.73 -21.81 20.90
C LYS A 253 -18.58 -21.43 21.83
N TYR A 254 -17.58 -20.73 21.31
CA TYR A 254 -16.36 -20.38 22.03
C TYR A 254 -16.51 -19.02 22.70
N ASP A 255 -15.92 -18.84 23.88
CA ASP A 255 -15.89 -17.55 24.58
C ASP A 255 -14.83 -16.61 23.98
N LYS A 256 -13.75 -17.18 23.45
CA LYS A 256 -12.67 -16.42 22.81
C LYS A 256 -12.06 -17.24 21.67
N ILE A 257 -11.73 -16.56 20.58
CA ILE A 257 -10.90 -17.07 19.49
C ILE A 257 -9.69 -16.15 19.37
N GLN A 258 -8.48 -16.73 19.35
CA GLN A 258 -7.23 -16.01 19.15
C GLN A 258 -6.56 -16.52 17.87
N LEU A 259 -6.29 -15.60 16.95
CA LEU A 259 -5.63 -15.87 15.69
C LEU A 259 -4.12 -15.75 15.90
N MET A 260 -3.39 -16.84 15.71
CA MET A 260 -1.94 -16.86 15.69
C MET A 260 -1.45 -16.89 14.23
N LYS A 261 -0.14 -16.78 14.01
CA LYS A 261 0.45 -16.83 12.66
C LYS A 261 0.22 -18.17 11.96
N GLU A 262 0.28 -19.27 12.70
CA GLU A 262 0.27 -20.64 12.14
C GLU A 262 -0.97 -21.46 12.53
N TYR A 263 -1.67 -21.04 13.58
CA TYR A 263 -2.84 -21.75 14.10
C TYR A 263 -3.82 -20.79 14.77
N ILE A 264 -4.97 -21.31 15.20
CA ILE A 264 -6.03 -20.61 15.88
C ILE A 264 -6.27 -21.29 17.22
N ILE A 265 -6.37 -20.50 18.29
CA ILE A 265 -6.70 -20.99 19.63
C ILE A 265 -8.17 -20.71 19.90
N LEU A 266 -8.93 -21.75 20.20
CA LEU A 266 -10.36 -21.67 20.53
C LEU A 266 -10.54 -21.95 22.02
N LYS A 267 -11.14 -21.01 22.74
CA LYS A 267 -11.25 -21.06 24.20
C LYS A 267 -12.70 -21.12 24.65
N THR A 268 -12.99 -22.06 25.54
CA THR A 268 -14.28 -22.18 26.21
C THR A 268 -14.05 -22.20 27.72
N LYS A 269 -14.77 -21.37 28.47
CA LYS A 269 -14.65 -21.25 29.92
C LYS A 269 -14.84 -22.62 30.58
N GLY A 270 -13.88 -23.01 31.42
CA GLY A 270 -13.90 -24.29 32.13
C GLY A 270 -13.55 -25.51 31.29
N LYS A 271 -13.06 -25.34 30.05
CA LYS A 271 -12.55 -26.43 29.19
C LYS A 271 -11.09 -26.17 28.82
N LYS A 272 -10.38 -27.24 28.42
CA LYS A 272 -9.05 -27.11 27.81
C LYS A 272 -9.15 -26.37 26.48
N ASP A 273 -8.13 -25.58 26.16
CA ASP A 273 -8.01 -24.87 24.89
C ASP A 273 -7.95 -25.87 23.72
N GLU A 274 -8.66 -25.57 22.63
CA GLU A 274 -8.61 -26.30 21.37
C GLU A 274 -7.71 -25.54 20.37
N TYR A 275 -6.97 -26.28 19.56
CA TYR A 275 -6.08 -25.71 18.54
C TYR A 275 -6.55 -26.14 17.15
N TYR A 276 -6.59 -25.19 16.22
CA TYR A 276 -6.98 -25.43 14.83
C TYR A 276 -5.91 -24.85 13.90
N SER A 277 -5.33 -25.68 13.05
CA SER A 277 -4.37 -25.22 12.04
C SER A 277 -5.10 -24.58 10.86
N TYR A 278 -4.49 -23.55 10.26
CA TYR A 278 -5.00 -23.04 8.99
C TYR A 278 -4.88 -24.12 7.91
N GLU A 279 -5.90 -24.22 7.05
CA GLU A 279 -5.80 -24.99 5.81
C GLU A 279 -5.11 -24.08 4.77
N TYR A 280 -3.95 -24.51 4.27
CA TYR A 280 -3.11 -23.72 3.35
C TYR A 280 -3.48 -23.96 1.90
#